data_AF-W2YJM8-F1
#
_entry.id   AF-W2YJM8-F1
#
_cell.length_a   1.000
_cell.length_b   1.000
_cell.length_c   1.000
_cell.angle_alpha   90.00
_cell.angle_beta   90.00
_cell.angle_gamma   90.00
#
_symmetry.space_group_name_H-M   'P 1'
#
loop_
_entity.id
_entity.type
_entity.pdbx_description
1 polymer ?
#
loop_
_entity_poly.entity_id
_entity_poly.type
_entity_poly.pdbx_seq_one_letter_code
_entity_poly.pdbx_strand_id
1 'polypeptide(L)'
;MLLNQLMFWLMISEAIICLLLSLPFGQWIAHAVITFLAKTLKDTPANTVATVVLSIISLLFISDVMTVYKHSSSDEVLGDGMRIRLLTAQRDMYITGFCLFLFLLLRLVYITLATNLRLEKSLGAMTKQAEGAAAGYKSLLAENESFKKQTEKLHQLLGDEEGEEKKKKVDALARLVQENADLEQKIKTLDEKLKKAEDQVASVTKQAEGQSSAYMKLMDEKNESDKQLETAKTQEEEIKRQREQITKLTEERDSLKTQIHDYDFMFAEAKKKAE
;
A
#
# COMPACT_ATOMS: atom_id res chain seq x y z
N MET A 1 -20.96 -16.24 23.92
CA MET A 1 -20.53 -17.56 23.39
C MET A 1 -19.78 -17.44 22.07
N LEU A 2 -20.35 -16.85 21.01
CA LEU A 2 -19.68 -16.76 19.70
C LEU A 2 -18.33 -16.02 19.75
N LEU A 3 -18.25 -14.90 20.47
CA LEU A 3 -17.02 -14.12 20.60
C LEU A 3 -15.90 -14.93 21.27
N ASN A 4 -16.18 -15.63 22.37
CA ASN A 4 -15.19 -16.43 23.08
C ASN A 4 -14.69 -17.60 22.23
N GLN A 5 -15.57 -18.21 21.44
CA GLN A 5 -15.20 -19.29 20.53
C GLN A 5 -14.33 -18.76 19.37
N LEU A 6 -14.62 -17.56 18.87
CA LEU A 6 -13.78 -16.88 17.88
C LEU A 6 -12.40 -16.53 18.44
N MET A 7 -12.33 -15.98 19.67
CA MET A 7 -11.07 -15.69 20.35
C MET A 7 -10.25 -16.97 20.61
N PHE A 8 -10.90 -18.08 20.96
CA PHE A 8 -10.23 -19.36 21.12
C PHE A 8 -9.60 -19.88 19.83
N TRP A 9 -10.33 -19.82 18.71
CA TRP A 9 -9.79 -20.19 17.41
C TRP A 9 -8.67 -19.26 16.94
N LEU A 10 -8.80 -17.95 17.22
CA LEU A 10 -7.75 -16.97 16.97
C LEU A 10 -6.47 -17.35 17.74
N MET A 11 -6.58 -17.60 19.05
CA MET A 11 -5.47 -18.03 19.90
C MET A 11 -4.75 -19.26 19.35
N ILE A 12 -5.51 -20.30 18.96
CA ILE A 12 -4.95 -21.53 18.40
C ILE A 12 -4.19 -21.22 17.10
N SER A 13 -4.77 -20.39 16.23
CA SER A 13 -4.13 -20.02 14.96
C SER A 13 -2.82 -19.26 15.21
N GLU A 14 -2.82 -18.29 16.12
CA GLU A 14 -1.62 -17.53 16.48
C GLU A 14 -0.56 -18.42 17.13
N ALA A 15 -0.97 -19.34 18.01
CA ALA A 15 -0.06 -20.28 18.66
C ALA A 15 0.60 -21.23 17.65
N ILE A 16 -0.16 -21.74 16.68
CA ILE A 16 0.37 -22.57 15.59
C ILE A 16 1.37 -21.76 14.76
N ILE A 17 1.03 -20.52 14.39
CA ILE A 17 1.93 -19.65 13.62
C ILE A 17 3.22 -19.38 14.40
N CYS A 18 3.14 -19.04 15.69
CA CYS A 18 4.29 -18.82 16.56
C CYS A 18 5.16 -20.09 16.68
N LEU A 19 4.54 -21.26 16.79
CA LEU A 19 5.26 -22.53 16.87
C LEU A 19 5.98 -22.83 15.54
N LEU A 20 5.31 -22.61 14.40
CA LEU A 20 5.91 -22.74 13.08
C LEU A 20 7.09 -21.79 12.88
N LEU A 21 6.97 -20.55 13.37
CA LEU A 21 7.98 -19.51 13.23
C LEU A 21 9.20 -19.72 14.14
N SER A 22 9.00 -20.33 15.32
CA SER A 22 10.08 -20.62 16.27
C SER A 22 10.93 -21.83 15.88
N LEU A 23 10.46 -22.68 14.96
CA LEU A 23 11.24 -23.80 14.46
C LEU A 23 12.37 -23.33 13.51
N PRO A 24 13.57 -23.93 13.60
CA PRO A 24 14.70 -23.56 12.75
C PRO A 24 14.43 -23.78 11.25
N PHE A 25 13.56 -24.73 10.90
CA PHE A 25 13.10 -24.97 9.52
C PHE A 25 12.06 -23.95 9.04
N GLY A 26 11.46 -23.17 9.94
CA GLY A 26 10.45 -22.16 9.64
C GLY A 26 11.02 -20.90 8.99
N GLN A 27 12.34 -20.71 8.96
CA GLN A 27 12.96 -19.49 8.43
C GLN A 27 12.59 -19.23 6.96
N TRP A 28 12.67 -20.24 6.09
CA TRP A 28 12.27 -20.08 4.69
C TRP A 28 10.79 -19.73 4.53
N ILE A 29 9.93 -20.35 5.34
CA ILE A 29 8.48 -20.05 5.37
C ILE A 29 8.25 -18.64 5.90
N ALA A 30 8.97 -18.21 6.93
CA ALA A 30 8.89 -16.87 7.49
C ALA A 30 9.28 -15.81 6.45
N HIS A 31 10.37 -16.03 5.72
CA HIS A 31 10.79 -15.17 4.61
C HIS A 31 9.72 -15.12 3.50
N ALA A 32 9.14 -16.26 3.13
CA ALA A 32 8.10 -16.34 2.11
C ALA A 32 6.80 -15.63 2.54
N VAL A 33 6.33 -15.89 3.77
CA VAL A 33 5.12 -15.28 4.34
C VAL A 33 5.29 -13.78 4.49
N ILE A 34 6.45 -13.29 4.93
CA ILE A 34 6.69 -11.85 5.06
C ILE A 34 6.84 -11.18 3.71
N THR A 35 7.50 -11.83 2.74
CA THR A 35 7.58 -11.30 1.37
C THR A 35 6.19 -11.23 0.74
N PHE A 36 5.34 -12.24 0.98
CA PHE A 36 3.94 -12.25 0.56
C PHE A 36 3.11 -11.18 1.26
N LEU A 37 3.25 -11.02 2.59
CA LEU A 37 2.59 -9.97 3.36
C LEU A 37 3.02 -8.57 2.89
N ALA A 38 4.32 -8.34 2.72
CA ALA A 38 4.87 -7.08 2.24
C ALA A 38 4.44 -6.75 0.81
N LYS A 39 4.23 -7.77 -0.04
CA LYS A 39 3.74 -7.60 -1.42
C LYS A 39 2.23 -7.35 -1.46
N THR A 40 1.45 -8.10 -0.68
CA THR A 40 -0.02 -8.02 -0.65
C THR A 40 -0.50 -6.78 0.09
N LEU A 41 0.22 -6.37 1.12
CA LEU A 41 -0.09 -5.18 1.93
C LEU A 41 0.69 -3.94 1.48
N LYS A 42 1.21 -3.93 0.25
CA LYS A 42 1.92 -2.78 -0.31
C LYS A 42 1.00 -1.56 -0.48
N ASP A 43 -0.31 -1.80 -0.66
CA ASP A 43 -1.31 -0.78 -0.98
C ASP A 43 -2.19 -0.37 0.21
N THR A 44 -2.13 -1.07 1.34
CA THR A 44 -2.84 -0.73 2.59
C THR A 44 -1.79 -0.52 3.68
N PRO A 45 -1.90 0.47 4.57
CA PRO A 45 -0.98 0.57 5.71
C PRO A 45 -1.25 -0.61 6.66
N ALA A 46 -0.58 -1.75 6.41
CA ALA A 46 -0.61 -2.97 7.22
C ALA A 46 -0.48 -2.66 8.71
N ASN A 47 0.40 -1.69 9.01
CA ASN A 47 0.66 -1.22 10.35
C ASN A 47 -0.56 -0.55 10.99
N THR A 48 -1.39 0.17 10.22
CA THR A 48 -2.63 0.79 10.72
C THR A 48 -3.66 -0.28 11.03
N VAL A 49 -3.92 -1.22 10.11
CA VAL A 49 -4.88 -2.31 10.33
C VAL A 49 -4.46 -3.16 11.53
N ALA A 50 -3.19 -3.56 11.61
CA ALA A 50 -2.66 -4.32 12.74
C ALA A 50 -2.75 -3.53 14.07
N THR A 51 -2.58 -2.20 14.04
CA THR A 51 -2.73 -1.36 15.23
C THR A 51 -4.20 -1.26 15.67
N VAL A 52 -5.14 -1.12 14.73
CA VAL A 52 -6.58 -1.11 15.04
C VAL A 52 -7.01 -2.45 15.64
N VAL A 53 -6.59 -3.57 15.04
CA VAL A 53 -6.87 -4.92 15.58
C VAL A 53 -6.28 -5.08 16.98
N LEU A 54 -5.03 -4.66 17.20
CA LEU A 54 -4.40 -4.67 18.52
C LEU A 54 -5.19 -3.85 19.55
N SER A 55 -5.67 -2.66 19.17
CA SER A 55 -6.49 -1.81 20.05
C SER A 55 -7.80 -2.51 20.44
N ILE A 56 -8.46 -3.19 19.50
CA ILE A 56 -9.68 -3.95 19.77
C ILE A 56 -9.40 -5.11 20.74
N ILE A 57 -8.37 -5.92 20.48
CA ILE A 57 -8.00 -7.05 21.37
C ILE A 57 -7.63 -6.55 22.77
N SER A 58 -6.94 -5.41 22.86
CA SER A 58 -6.58 -4.79 24.15
C SER A 58 -7.83 -4.35 24.93
N LEU A 59 -8.83 -3.77 24.25
CA LEU A 59 -10.10 -3.38 24.89
C LEU A 59 -10.87 -4.61 25.39
N LEU A 60 -10.90 -5.69 24.61
CA LEU A 60 -11.53 -6.95 25.03
C LEU A 60 -10.84 -7.54 26.26
N PHE A 61 -9.50 -7.56 26.28
CA PHE A 61 -8.75 -8.01 27.44
C PHE A 61 -9.04 -7.17 28.69
N ILE A 62 -9.08 -5.84 28.57
CA ILE A 62 -9.44 -4.96 29.70
C ILE A 62 -10.88 -5.24 30.17
N SER A 63 -11.81 -5.49 29.25
CA SER A 63 -13.20 -5.87 29.58
C SER A 63 -13.28 -7.17 30.39
N ASP A 64 -12.50 -8.19 30.00
CA ASP A 64 -12.46 -9.47 30.71
C ASP A 64 -11.80 -9.33 32.09
N VAL A 65 -10.73 -8.54 32.20
CA VAL A 65 -10.08 -8.22 33.48
C VAL A 65 -11.06 -7.53 34.44
N MET A 66 -11.79 -6.52 33.94
CA MET A 66 -12.83 -5.84 34.74
C MET A 66 -13.94 -6.80 35.17
N THR A 67 -14.31 -7.74 34.29
CA THR A 67 -15.32 -8.75 34.58
C THR A 67 -14.86 -9.71 35.67
N VAL A 68 -13.61 -10.20 35.62
CA VAL A 68 -13.02 -11.03 36.68
C VAL A 68 -12.96 -10.27 38.01
N TYR A 69 -12.51 -9.02 37.99
CA TYR A 69 -12.43 -8.18 39.18
C TYR A 69 -13.82 -8.01 39.82
N LYS A 70 -14.84 -7.68 39.02
CA LYS A 70 -16.22 -7.51 39.50
C LYS A 70 -16.78 -8.77 40.17
N HIS A 71 -16.55 -9.94 39.58
CA HIS A 71 -17.01 -11.21 40.15
C HIS A 71 -16.18 -11.62 41.38
N SER A 72 -14.92 -11.20 41.47
CA SER A 72 -14.05 -11.49 42.61
C SER A 72 -14.30 -10.59 43.82
N SER A 73 -14.80 -9.37 43.63
CA SER A 73 -15.07 -8.40 44.71
C SER A 73 -16.49 -8.49 45.29
N SER A 74 -17.35 -9.34 44.73
CA SER A 74 -18.72 -9.52 45.22
C SER A 74 -18.73 -10.53 46.37
N ASP A 75 -19.19 -10.16 47.56
CA ASP A 75 -19.18 -11.02 48.78
C ASP A 75 -20.04 -12.30 48.64
N GLU A 76 -20.84 -12.41 47.57
CA GLU A 76 -21.67 -13.56 47.21
C GLU A 76 -20.93 -14.71 46.48
N VAL A 77 -19.59 -14.72 46.43
CA VAL A 77 -18.79 -15.81 45.78
C VAL A 77 -19.01 -17.21 46.39
N LEU A 78 -19.81 -17.32 47.45
CA LEU A 78 -20.13 -18.57 48.13
C LEU A 78 -21.19 -19.42 47.41
N GLY A 79 -22.00 -18.84 46.51
CA GLY A 79 -22.97 -19.61 45.71
C GLY A 79 -22.30 -20.34 44.53
N ASP A 80 -22.63 -21.61 44.32
CA ASP A 80 -22.05 -22.42 43.23
C ASP A 80 -22.23 -21.80 41.83
N GLY A 81 -23.35 -21.10 41.60
CA GLY A 81 -23.58 -20.35 40.36
C GLY A 81 -22.62 -19.17 40.15
N MET A 82 -22.21 -18.49 41.23
CA MET A 82 -21.24 -17.38 41.16
C MET A 82 -19.82 -17.90 40.92
N ARG A 83 -19.45 -19.01 41.55
CA ARG A 83 -18.16 -19.69 41.32
C ARG A 83 -17.98 -20.11 39.87
N ILE A 84 -19.01 -20.68 39.25
CA ILE A 84 -18.99 -21.06 37.83
C ILE A 84 -18.78 -19.82 36.93
N ARG A 85 -19.45 -18.70 37.23
CA ARG A 85 -19.28 -17.45 36.48
C ARG A 85 -17.88 -16.87 36.64
N LEU A 86 -17.31 -16.92 37.84
CA LEU A 86 -15.93 -16.48 38.10
C LEU A 86 -14.91 -17.32 37.33
N LEU A 87 -15.03 -18.65 37.36
CA LEU A 87 -14.15 -19.56 36.59
C LEU A 87 -14.28 -19.34 35.08
N THR A 88 -15.49 -19.06 34.61
CA THR A 88 -15.75 -18.73 33.20
C THR A 88 -15.06 -17.42 32.81
N ALA A 89 -15.20 -16.37 33.64
CA ALA A 89 -14.55 -15.09 33.41
C ALA A 89 -13.01 -15.19 33.45
N GLN A 90 -12.44 -15.99 34.37
CA GLN A 90 -11.00 -16.23 34.44
C GLN A 90 -10.47 -16.90 33.18
N ARG A 91 -11.16 -17.95 32.68
CA ARG A 91 -10.81 -18.61 31.43
C ARG A 91 -10.82 -17.62 30.26
N ASP A 92 -11.87 -16.82 30.15
CA ASP A 92 -12.02 -15.87 29.05
C ASP A 92 -10.90 -14.80 29.09
N MET A 93 -10.58 -14.28 30.29
CA MET A 93 -9.45 -13.37 30.52
C MET A 93 -8.10 -13.99 30.12
N TYR A 94 -7.87 -15.27 30.42
CA TYR A 94 -6.63 -15.94 29.99
C TYR A 94 -6.58 -16.09 28.47
N ILE A 95 -7.67 -16.48 27.82
CA ILE A 95 -7.71 -16.62 26.35
C ILE A 95 -7.40 -15.27 25.68
N THR A 96 -8.07 -14.19 26.09
CA THR A 96 -7.83 -12.86 25.51
C THR A 96 -6.46 -12.31 25.84
N GLY A 97 -5.92 -12.60 27.03
CA GLY A 97 -4.56 -12.25 27.42
C GLY A 97 -3.49 -12.99 26.59
N PHE A 98 -3.67 -14.28 26.34
CA PHE A 98 -2.77 -15.05 25.48
C PHE A 98 -2.83 -14.60 24.02
N CYS A 99 -4.02 -14.31 23.48
CA CYS A 99 -4.15 -13.72 22.14
C CYS A 99 -3.37 -12.40 22.04
N LEU A 100 -3.56 -11.50 23.01
CA LEU A 100 -2.86 -10.21 23.03
C LEU A 100 -1.33 -10.40 23.06
N PHE A 101 -0.85 -11.31 23.90
CA PHE A 101 0.57 -11.61 24.01
C PHE A 101 1.15 -12.21 22.72
N LEU A 102 0.48 -13.21 22.14
CA LEU A 102 0.92 -13.84 20.89
C LEU A 102 0.89 -12.85 19.72
N PHE A 103 -0.13 -12.00 19.64
CA PHE A 103 -0.20 -10.95 18.63
C PHE A 103 0.96 -9.96 18.75
N LEU A 104 1.31 -9.54 19.97
CA LEU A 104 2.48 -8.67 20.21
C LEU A 104 3.80 -9.36 19.83
N LEU A 105 3.96 -10.64 20.15
CA LEU A 105 5.11 -11.43 19.74
C LEU A 105 5.20 -11.52 18.20
N LEU A 106 4.10 -11.83 17.52
CA LEU A 106 4.05 -11.88 16.05
C LEU A 106 4.40 -10.54 15.44
N ARG A 107 3.91 -9.43 16.01
CA ARG A 107 4.26 -8.07 15.56
C ARG A 107 5.76 -7.79 15.73
N LEU A 108 6.34 -8.16 16.87
CA LEU A 108 7.77 -8.00 17.13
C LEU A 108 8.60 -8.77 16.11
N VAL A 109 8.25 -10.04 15.85
CA VAL A 109 8.98 -10.88 14.89
C VAL A 109 8.81 -10.35 13.46
N TYR A 110 7.61 -9.93 13.08
CA TYR A 110 7.36 -9.33 11.77
C TYR A 110 8.24 -8.09 11.53
N ILE A 111 8.26 -7.15 12.48
CA ILE A 111 9.08 -5.92 12.37
C ILE A 111 10.56 -6.28 12.28
N THR A 112 11.03 -7.18 13.15
CA THR A 112 12.44 -7.60 13.18
C THR A 112 12.85 -8.29 11.90
N LEU A 113 12.03 -9.17 11.35
CA LEU A 113 12.37 -9.88 10.13
C LEU A 113 12.28 -8.94 8.92
N ALA A 114 11.27 -8.06 8.86
CA ALA A 114 11.17 -7.05 7.80
C ALA A 114 12.38 -6.10 7.76
N THR A 115 12.90 -5.68 8.92
CA THR A 115 14.12 -4.85 8.98
C THR A 115 15.35 -5.64 8.54
N ASN A 116 15.49 -6.91 8.93
CA ASN A 116 16.56 -7.79 8.47
C ASN A 116 16.53 -7.99 6.95
N LEU A 117 15.37 -8.28 6.35
CA LEU A 117 15.25 -8.38 4.88
C LEU A 117 15.64 -7.07 4.18
N ARG A 118 15.27 -5.92 4.75
CA ARG A 118 15.64 -4.61 4.19
C ARG A 118 17.15 -4.38 4.28
N LEU A 119 17.75 -4.73 5.41
CA LEU A 119 19.19 -4.62 5.64
C LEU A 119 19.97 -5.55 4.71
N GLU A 120 19.53 -6.80 4.54
CA GLU A 120 20.15 -7.76 3.63
C GLU A 120 20.12 -7.26 2.17
N LYS A 121 18.99 -6.70 1.72
CA LYS A 121 18.89 -6.07 0.41
C LYS A 121 19.82 -4.86 0.26
N SER A 122 19.91 -4.03 1.30
CA SER A 122 20.81 -2.87 1.31
C SER A 122 22.28 -3.29 1.26
N LEU A 123 22.65 -4.32 2.02
CA LEU A 123 23.99 -4.90 2.01
C LEU A 123 24.31 -5.45 0.62
N GLY A 124 23.42 -6.25 0.02
CA GLY A 124 23.63 -6.77 -1.33
C GLY A 124 23.79 -5.67 -2.38
N ALA A 125 23.06 -4.56 -2.27
CA ALA A 125 23.23 -3.39 -3.14
C ALA A 125 24.58 -2.68 -2.91
N MET A 126 24.98 -2.50 -1.64
CA MET A 126 26.28 -1.91 -1.28
C MET A 126 27.45 -2.77 -1.76
N THR A 127 27.38 -4.10 -1.63
CA THR A 127 28.41 -5.02 -2.12
C THR A 127 28.56 -4.90 -3.62
N LYS A 128 27.45 -4.92 -4.38
CA LYS A 128 27.49 -4.71 -5.84
C LYS A 128 28.07 -3.35 -6.22
N GLN A 129 27.74 -2.31 -5.46
CA GLN A 129 28.27 -0.97 -5.69
C GLN A 129 29.79 -0.92 -5.42
N ALA A 130 30.26 -1.56 -4.36
CA ALA A 130 31.68 -1.65 -4.02
C ALA A 130 32.45 -2.47 -5.07
N GLU A 131 31.91 -3.60 -5.53
CA GLU A 131 32.49 -4.41 -6.62
C GLU A 131 32.56 -3.61 -7.93
N GLY A 132 31.49 -2.88 -8.28
CA GLY A 132 31.48 -2.00 -9.46
C GLY A 132 32.52 -0.88 -9.38
N ALA A 133 32.66 -0.23 -8.23
CA ALA A 133 33.68 0.80 -8.01
C ALA A 133 35.10 0.22 -8.08
N ALA A 134 35.33 -0.95 -7.49
CA ALA A 134 36.63 -1.63 -7.56
C ALA A 134 36.98 -2.05 -8.99
N ALA A 135 36.01 -2.53 -9.77
CA ALA A 135 36.20 -2.86 -11.19
C ALA A 135 36.52 -1.61 -12.02
N GLY A 136 35.81 -0.50 -11.79
CA GLY A 136 36.09 0.79 -12.43
C GLY A 136 37.49 1.31 -12.10
N TYR A 137 37.90 1.23 -10.83
CA TYR A 137 39.24 1.61 -10.39
C TYR A 137 40.32 0.75 -11.07
N LYS A 138 40.11 -0.56 -11.19
CA LYS A 138 41.04 -1.47 -11.88
C LYS A 138 41.16 -1.13 -13.37
N SER A 139 40.06 -0.77 -14.03
CA SER A 139 40.06 -0.32 -15.42
C SER A 139 40.86 0.98 -15.60
N LEU A 140 40.63 1.97 -14.73
CA LEU A 140 41.37 3.24 -14.75
C LEU A 140 42.87 3.03 -14.52
N LEU A 141 43.24 2.11 -13.62
CA LEU A 141 44.64 1.81 -13.35
C LEU A 141 45.33 1.15 -14.56
N ALA A 142 44.63 0.22 -15.25
CA ALA A 142 45.12 -0.38 -16.48
C ALA A 142 45.25 0.63 -17.63
N GLU A 143 44.30 1.56 -17.76
CA GLU A 143 44.35 2.64 -18.74
C GLU A 143 45.54 3.57 -18.47
N ASN A 144 45.79 3.92 -17.20
CA ASN A 144 46.92 4.76 -16.80
C ASN A 144 48.28 4.08 -17.09
N GLU A 145 48.40 2.77 -16.84
CA GLU A 145 49.59 1.99 -17.22
C GLU A 145 49.79 1.97 -18.75
N SER A 146 48.70 1.85 -19.52
CA SER A 146 48.76 1.89 -20.98
C SER A 146 49.20 3.26 -21.50
N PHE A 147 48.72 4.35 -20.89
CA PHE A 147 49.17 5.70 -21.19
C PHE A 147 50.63 5.90 -20.84
N LYS A 148 51.09 5.44 -19.67
CA LYS A 148 52.52 5.49 -19.31
C LYS A 148 53.39 4.79 -20.34
N LYS A 149 53.02 3.58 -20.78
CA LYS A 149 53.76 2.84 -21.82
C LYS A 149 53.76 3.56 -23.17
N GLN A 150 52.66 4.20 -23.55
CA GLN A 150 52.59 5.00 -24.78
C GLN A 150 53.47 6.24 -24.68
N THR A 151 53.45 6.94 -23.55
CA THR A 151 54.31 8.09 -23.28
C THR A 151 55.79 7.72 -23.26
N GLU A 152 56.14 6.57 -22.66
CA GLU A 152 57.53 6.09 -22.60
C GLU A 152 58.05 5.66 -23.98
N LYS A 153 57.22 4.97 -24.79
CA LYS A 153 57.54 4.68 -26.20
C LYS A 153 57.69 5.95 -27.02
N LEU A 154 56.82 6.94 -26.81
CA LEU A 154 56.92 8.23 -27.48
C LEU A 154 58.21 8.96 -27.10
N HIS A 155 58.59 8.92 -25.81
CA HIS A 155 59.83 9.50 -25.32
C HIS A 155 61.08 8.82 -25.91
N GLN A 156 61.07 7.49 -26.06
CA GLN A 156 62.14 6.74 -26.74
C GLN A 156 62.23 7.06 -28.23
N LEU A 157 61.10 7.15 -28.93
CA LEU A 157 61.04 7.52 -30.35
C LEU A 157 61.53 8.95 -30.62
N LEU A 158 61.40 9.86 -29.65
CA LEU A 158 61.90 11.23 -29.71
C LEU A 158 63.37 11.37 -29.24
N GLY A 159 63.93 10.33 -28.62
CA GLY A 159 65.28 10.29 -28.07
C GLY A 159 66.39 10.23 -29.12
N ASP A 160 66.14 9.58 -30.28
CA ASP A 160 67.21 9.16 -31.20
C ASP A 160 67.32 9.96 -32.52
N GLU A 161 66.49 10.98 -32.76
CA GLU A 161 66.61 11.82 -33.96
C GLU A 161 67.13 13.23 -33.62
N GLU A 162 68.29 13.60 -34.17
CA GLU A 162 68.79 14.99 -34.25
C GLU A 162 68.63 15.52 -35.68
N GLY A 163 68.10 16.75 -35.84
CA GLY A 163 67.94 17.45 -37.13
C GLY A 163 66.55 18.06 -37.36
N GLU A 164 66.40 18.92 -38.38
CA GLU A 164 65.18 19.69 -38.72
C GLU A 164 63.86 18.87 -38.78
N GLU A 165 63.94 17.55 -39.00
CA GLU A 165 62.79 16.64 -38.94
C GLU A 165 62.20 16.49 -37.53
N LYS A 166 63.03 16.57 -36.48
CA LYS A 166 62.57 16.60 -35.07
C LYS A 166 61.72 17.84 -34.80
N LYS A 167 62.11 19.00 -35.34
CA LYS A 167 61.35 20.25 -35.22
C LYS A 167 59.97 20.15 -35.88
N LYS A 168 59.90 19.56 -37.08
CA LYS A 168 58.61 19.33 -37.78
C LYS A 168 57.73 18.31 -37.06
N LYS A 169 58.29 17.23 -36.52
CA LYS A 169 57.54 16.23 -35.73
C LYS A 169 57.07 16.81 -34.40
N VAL A 170 57.88 17.61 -33.72
CA VAL A 170 57.50 18.31 -32.47
C VAL A 170 56.42 19.36 -32.72
N ASP A 171 56.49 20.13 -33.81
CA ASP A 171 55.43 21.08 -34.19
C ASP A 171 54.12 20.34 -34.58
N ALA A 172 54.22 19.21 -35.27
CA ALA A 172 53.06 18.38 -35.58
C ALA A 172 52.44 17.76 -34.31
N LEU A 173 53.28 17.33 -33.36
CA LEU A 173 52.83 16.77 -32.09
C LEU A 173 52.21 17.85 -31.19
N ALA A 174 52.78 19.05 -31.17
CA ALA A 174 52.21 20.20 -30.47
C ALA A 174 50.84 20.59 -31.04
N ARG A 175 50.68 20.57 -32.37
CA ARG A 175 49.39 20.75 -33.04
C ARG A 175 48.38 19.66 -32.69
N LEU A 176 48.79 18.39 -32.68
CA LEU A 176 47.91 17.27 -32.31
C LEU A 176 47.51 17.32 -30.83
N VAL A 177 48.40 17.73 -29.93
CA VAL A 177 48.10 17.92 -28.51
C VAL A 177 47.11 19.08 -28.33
N GLN A 178 47.29 20.17 -29.08
CA GLN A 178 46.38 21.31 -29.04
C GLN A 178 45.00 20.95 -29.62
N GLU A 179 44.96 20.19 -30.72
CA GLU A 179 43.72 19.68 -31.31
C GLU A 179 43.00 18.70 -30.37
N ASN A 180 43.73 17.82 -29.67
CA ASN A 180 43.15 16.94 -28.65
C ASN A 180 42.61 17.73 -27.45
N ALA A 181 43.29 18.78 -27.00
CA ALA A 181 42.80 19.65 -25.93
C ALA A 181 41.52 20.40 -26.35
N ASP A 182 41.47 20.92 -27.58
CA ASP A 182 40.29 21.56 -28.15
C ASP A 182 39.13 20.57 -28.33
N LEU A 183 39.41 19.33 -28.75
CA LEU A 183 38.43 18.25 -28.85
C LEU A 183 37.91 17.84 -27.48
N GLU A 184 38.75 17.73 -26.46
CA GLU A 184 38.33 17.42 -25.10
C GLU A 184 37.45 18.54 -24.51
N GLN A 185 37.79 19.80 -24.78
CA GLN A 185 36.96 20.93 -24.38
C GLN A 185 35.61 20.92 -25.12
N LYS A 186 35.59 20.63 -26.43
CA LYS A 186 34.35 20.46 -27.20
C LYS A 186 33.50 19.33 -26.65
N ILE A 187 34.09 18.17 -26.33
CA ILE A 187 33.40 17.02 -25.73
C ILE A 187 32.77 17.44 -24.40
N LYS A 188 33.50 18.12 -23.50
CA LYS A 188 32.93 18.63 -22.24
C LYS A 188 31.76 19.58 -22.46
N THR A 189 31.88 20.53 -23.39
CA THR A 189 30.76 21.46 -23.68
C THR A 189 29.55 20.77 -24.31
N LEU A 190 29.77 19.74 -25.13
CA LEU A 190 28.71 18.94 -25.72
C LEU A 190 28.03 18.06 -24.66
N ASP A 191 28.79 17.47 -23.74
CA ASP A 191 28.28 16.68 -22.62
C ASP A 191 27.42 17.53 -21.68
N GLU A 192 27.85 18.75 -21.35
CA GLU A 192 27.04 19.70 -20.58
C GLU A 192 25.74 20.10 -21.29
N LYS A 193 25.78 20.27 -22.62
CA LYS A 193 24.59 20.55 -23.43
C LYS A 193 23.66 19.34 -23.51
N LEU A 194 24.22 18.14 -23.65
CA LEU A 194 23.48 16.89 -23.69
C LEU A 194 22.75 16.68 -22.35
N LYS A 195 23.45 16.83 -21.23
CA LYS A 195 22.86 16.73 -19.89
C LYS A 195 21.73 17.74 -19.67
N LYS A 196 21.91 18.99 -20.11
CA LYS A 196 20.82 19.99 -20.06
C LYS A 196 19.63 19.61 -20.94
N ALA A 197 19.87 19.05 -22.12
CA ALA A 197 18.80 18.60 -23.00
C ALA A 197 18.06 17.37 -22.41
N GLU A 198 18.77 16.42 -21.82
CA GLU A 198 18.20 15.27 -21.11
C GLU A 198 17.35 15.71 -19.92
N ASP A 199 17.83 16.66 -19.10
CA ASP A 199 17.07 17.23 -17.98
C ASP A 199 15.77 17.91 -18.47
N GLN A 200 15.84 18.63 -19.59
CA GLN A 200 14.66 19.24 -20.22
C GLN A 200 13.68 18.18 -20.72
N VAL A 201 14.17 17.14 -21.42
CA VAL A 201 13.33 16.03 -21.89
C VAL A 201 12.67 15.29 -20.73
N ALA A 202 13.40 15.04 -19.65
CA ALA A 202 12.86 14.42 -18.44
C ALA A 202 11.77 15.29 -17.79
N SER A 203 11.98 16.61 -17.72
CA SER A 203 10.98 17.55 -17.19
C SER A 203 9.71 17.59 -18.04
N VAL A 204 9.85 17.60 -19.37
CA VAL A 204 8.74 17.58 -20.33
C VAL A 204 8.00 16.24 -20.27
N THR A 205 8.72 15.13 -20.15
CA THR A 205 8.12 13.79 -20.01
C THR A 205 7.29 13.69 -18.74
N LYS A 206 7.83 14.15 -17.60
CA LYS A 206 7.10 14.18 -16.33
C LYS A 206 5.87 15.08 -16.39
N GLN A 207 5.96 16.22 -17.09
CA GLN A 207 4.82 17.10 -17.31
C GLN A 207 3.74 16.44 -18.19
N ALA A 208 4.15 15.75 -19.26
CA ALA A 208 3.25 15.02 -20.15
C ALA A 208 2.55 13.86 -19.43
N GLU A 209 3.27 13.09 -18.61
CA GLU A 209 2.69 12.03 -17.76
C GLU A 209 1.68 12.62 -16.76
N GLY A 210 2.02 13.73 -16.11
CA GLY A 210 1.12 14.45 -15.20
C GLY A 210 -0.17 14.90 -15.90
N GLN A 211 -0.06 15.47 -17.10
CA GLN A 211 -1.21 15.87 -17.92
C GLN A 211 -2.05 14.67 -18.36
N SER A 212 -1.41 13.56 -18.77
CA SER A 212 -2.13 12.34 -19.15
C SER A 212 -2.89 11.74 -17.97
N SER A 213 -2.31 11.74 -16.77
CA SER A 213 -2.98 11.26 -15.56
C SER A 213 -4.17 12.15 -15.17
N ALA A 214 -4.02 13.47 -15.27
CA ALA A 214 -5.12 14.40 -15.04
C ALA A 214 -6.25 14.21 -16.07
N TYR A 215 -5.91 13.97 -17.33
CA TYR A 215 -6.88 13.68 -18.39
C TYR A 215 -7.64 12.38 -18.14
N MET A 216 -6.97 11.31 -17.71
CA MET A 216 -7.63 10.04 -17.34
C MET A 216 -8.62 10.23 -16.19
N LYS A 217 -8.24 10.96 -15.14
CA LYS A 217 -9.14 11.27 -14.02
C LYS A 217 -10.38 12.07 -14.45
N LEU A 218 -10.19 13.08 -15.32
CA LEU A 218 -11.31 13.84 -15.87
C LEU A 218 -12.23 12.97 -16.73
N MET A 219 -11.67 12.01 -17.47
CA MET A 219 -12.46 11.06 -18.25
C MET A 219 -13.29 10.13 -17.34
N ASP A 220 -12.71 9.66 -16.24
CA ASP A 220 -13.41 8.84 -15.25
C ASP A 220 -14.52 9.63 -14.54
N GLU A 221 -14.25 10.87 -14.13
CA GLU A 221 -15.24 11.77 -13.52
C GLU A 221 -16.39 12.07 -14.49
N LYS A 222 -16.09 12.28 -15.77
CA LYS A 222 -17.11 12.44 -16.81
C LYS A 222 -17.96 11.17 -16.96
N ASN A 223 -17.33 9.99 -17.02
CA ASN A 223 -18.05 8.72 -17.12
C ASN A 223 -18.94 8.45 -15.89
N GLU A 224 -18.49 8.84 -14.69
CA GLU A 224 -19.28 8.72 -13.47
C GLU A 224 -20.46 9.69 -13.47
N SER A 225 -20.22 10.94 -13.88
CA SER A 225 -21.27 11.95 -14.04
C SER A 225 -22.34 11.52 -15.06
N ASP A 226 -21.93 10.95 -16.20
CA ASP A 226 -22.84 10.42 -17.21
C ASP A 226 -23.70 9.26 -16.65
N LYS A 227 -23.11 8.38 -15.83
CA LYS A 227 -23.88 7.31 -15.14
C LYS A 227 -24.87 7.87 -14.12
N GLN A 228 -24.46 8.88 -13.36
CA GLN A 228 -25.35 9.56 -12.40
C GLN A 228 -26.51 10.22 -13.14
N LEU A 229 -26.26 10.85 -14.29
CA LEU A 229 -27.28 11.45 -15.14
C LEU A 229 -28.29 10.41 -15.66
N GLU A 230 -27.83 9.26 -16.15
CA GLU A 230 -28.72 8.18 -16.60
C GLU A 230 -29.54 7.57 -15.45
N THR A 231 -28.93 7.44 -14.27
CA THR A 231 -29.65 6.98 -13.06
C THR A 231 -30.72 7.98 -12.64
N ALA A 232 -30.40 9.28 -12.66
CA ALA A 232 -31.35 10.35 -12.33
C ALA A 232 -32.53 10.38 -13.31
N LYS A 233 -32.29 10.21 -14.62
CA LYS A 233 -33.36 10.07 -15.63
C LYS A 233 -34.26 8.88 -15.35
N THR A 234 -33.68 7.72 -15.01
CA THR A 234 -34.45 6.51 -14.69
C THR A 234 -35.33 6.72 -13.45
N GLN A 235 -34.79 7.35 -12.40
CA GLN A 235 -35.56 7.70 -11.20
C GLN A 235 -36.68 8.71 -11.50
N GLU A 236 -36.44 9.68 -12.38
CA GLU A 236 -37.45 10.65 -12.81
C GLU A 236 -38.63 9.95 -13.52
N GLU A 237 -38.35 8.97 -14.39
CA GLU A 237 -39.37 8.14 -15.04
C GLU A 237 -40.16 7.29 -14.03
N GLU A 238 -39.49 6.68 -13.04
CA GLU A 238 -40.16 5.92 -11.97
C GLU A 238 -41.07 6.81 -11.11
N ILE A 239 -40.58 7.99 -10.70
CA ILE A 239 -41.38 8.98 -9.95
C ILE A 239 -42.60 9.39 -10.75
N LYS A 240 -42.46 9.61 -12.06
CA LYS A 240 -43.59 9.94 -12.94
C LYS A 240 -44.62 8.81 -12.96
N ARG A 241 -44.19 7.55 -13.09
CA ARG A 241 -45.07 6.39 -13.06
C ARG A 241 -45.78 6.22 -11.71
N GLN A 242 -45.06 6.43 -10.61
CA GLN A 242 -45.65 6.39 -9.26
C GLN A 242 -46.69 7.50 -9.07
N ARG A 243 -46.41 8.72 -9.56
CA ARG A 243 -47.39 9.82 -9.53
C ARG A 243 -48.67 9.45 -10.29
N GLU A 244 -48.55 8.88 -11.48
CA GLU A 244 -49.71 8.40 -12.25
C GLU A 244 -50.52 7.33 -11.51
N GLN A 245 -49.85 6.39 -10.83
CA GLN A 245 -50.51 5.37 -10.00
C GLN A 245 -51.23 5.99 -8.79
N ILE A 246 -50.59 6.94 -8.09
CA ILE A 246 -51.22 7.65 -6.97
C ILE A 246 -52.45 8.42 -7.43
N THR A 247 -52.40 9.06 -8.61
CA THR A 247 -53.58 9.74 -9.18
C THR A 247 -54.72 8.75 -9.41
N LYS A 248 -54.47 7.60 -10.04
CA LYS A 248 -55.50 6.56 -10.25
C LYS A 248 -56.09 6.04 -8.94
N LEU A 249 -55.25 5.72 -7.95
CA LEU A 249 -55.71 5.27 -6.65
C LEU A 249 -56.52 6.35 -5.91
N THR A 250 -56.18 7.62 -6.12
CA THR A 250 -56.94 8.75 -5.56
C THR A 250 -58.33 8.84 -6.19
N GLU A 251 -58.43 8.69 -7.50
CA GLU A 251 -59.71 8.65 -8.23
C GLU A 251 -60.58 7.46 -7.78
N GLU A 252 -59.99 6.26 -7.65
CA GLU A 252 -60.69 5.08 -7.13
C GLU A 252 -61.17 5.28 -5.69
N ARG A 253 -60.33 5.87 -4.83
CA ARG A 253 -60.69 6.20 -3.44
C ARG A 253 -61.86 7.19 -3.40
N ASP A 254 -61.83 8.23 -4.23
CA ASP A 254 -62.90 9.24 -4.30
C ASP A 254 -64.20 8.62 -4.84
N SER A 255 -64.12 7.74 -5.83
CA SER A 255 -65.28 6.98 -6.35
C SER A 255 -65.90 6.08 -5.27
N LEU A 256 -65.09 5.28 -4.58
CA LEU A 256 -65.53 4.43 -3.47
C LEU A 256 -66.17 5.23 -2.35
N LYS A 257 -65.60 6.40 -2.02
CA LYS A 257 -66.15 7.31 -1.01
C LYS A 257 -67.53 7.81 -1.40
N THR A 258 -67.74 8.18 -2.67
CA THR A 258 -69.06 8.57 -3.18
C THR A 258 -70.04 7.41 -3.12
N GLN A 259 -69.64 6.20 -3.52
CA GLN A 259 -70.48 5.00 -3.42
C GLN A 259 -70.92 4.72 -1.97
N ILE A 260 -70.01 4.79 -1.01
CA ILE A 260 -70.32 4.61 0.42
C ILE A 260 -71.35 5.66 0.88
N HIS A 261 -71.14 6.92 0.52
CA HIS A 261 -72.09 8.00 0.84
C HIS A 261 -73.49 7.74 0.26
N ASP A 262 -73.56 7.28 -0.99
CA ASP A 262 -74.84 6.95 -1.63
C ASP A 262 -75.53 5.76 -0.97
N TYR A 263 -74.76 4.73 -0.56
CA TYR A 263 -75.29 3.61 0.21
C TYR A 263 -75.84 4.07 1.56
N ASP A 264 -75.09 4.89 2.31
CA ASP A 264 -75.54 5.43 3.61
C ASP A 264 -76.83 6.24 3.46
N PHE A 265 -76.95 7.04 2.39
CA PHE A 265 -78.17 7.78 2.07
C PHE A 265 -79.35 6.84 1.79
N MET A 266 -79.16 5.81 0.94
CA MET A 266 -80.21 4.82 0.65
C MET A 266 -80.65 4.06 1.91
N PHE A 267 -79.71 3.68 2.79
CA PHE A 267 -80.02 3.03 4.06
C PHE A 267 -80.83 3.94 4.99
N ALA A 268 -80.46 5.22 5.07
CA ALA A 268 -81.22 6.20 5.85
C ALA A 268 -82.65 6.40 5.31
N GLU A 269 -82.81 6.45 3.98
CA GLU A 269 -84.13 6.56 3.35
C GLU A 269 -84.98 5.30 3.56
N ALA A 270 -84.38 4.12 3.44
CA ALA A 270 -85.04 2.84 3.70
C ALA A 270 -85.51 2.73 5.16
N LYS A 271 -84.68 3.17 6.12
CA LYS A 271 -85.06 3.24 7.54
C LYS A 271 -86.25 4.18 7.77
N LYS A 272 -86.25 5.35 7.13
CA LYS A 272 -87.34 6.33 7.24
C LYS A 272 -88.67 5.84 6.62
N LYS A 273 -88.63 4.94 5.64
CA LYS A 273 -89.83 4.30 5.04
C LYS A 273 -90.40 3.15 5.87
N ALA A 274 -89.65 2.64 6.85
CA ALA A 274 -90.04 1.51 7.68
C ALA A 274 -90.64 1.90 9.05
N GLU A 275 -90.59 3.20 9.40
CA GLU A 275 -91.31 3.84 10.52
C GLU A 275 -92.62 4.47 10.01
#